data_AF-A0A9N8J2M3-F1
#
_entry.id   AF-A0A9N8J2M3-F1
#
_cell.length_a   1.000
_cell.length_b   1.000
_cell.length_c   1.000
_cell.angle_alpha   90.00
_cell.angle_beta   90.00
_cell.angle_gamma   90.00
#
_symmetry.space_group_name_H-M   'P 1'
#
loop_
_entity.id
_entity.type
_entity.pdbx_description
1 polymer ?
#
loop_
_entity_poly.entity_id
_entity_poly.type
_entity_poly.pdbx_seq_one_letter_code
_entity_poly.pdbx_strand_id
1 'polypeptide(L)'
;MIKKFLLLSLVASQLMVSCSSDESNDETTKPETELSLEEQIAAIVKQPYSKLTPGEQKLKLEAEANQMLTELDKTKSSGAIEALENLSRLLGVDQIELFDGKDDNGIEDILTVSGVYGVYTWNNTNEKWVKTASTTELKFVFPAKESQTANNAVFTSKSVSSDIKVKFATNYYDDEEITDYFFLPLSADAVLTIDNAQAAVFTQTAKYANGKEIPTDFAYKMTLNDGYTWEMSGVKAAQNTSKASLTYNGKTLINFNAGSNAEIDKLLANEELTQYRGKANGLFQLMDNFIIVADMDLVSEAADQAALEKSLVYPAYPDYQNPKTDFKAYYTAKNVYEKKYSEGSAVNFNKNIKLVLVSKKDGTKIADIIQHSAEDYSYYANIPVWTVDQWNPDGYWSYNEEFKVQYYGEDYYLKFNDNTEVSMSTYFSEGFDTFQTKFEDFISAFNKEEK
;
A
#
# COMPACT_ATOMS: atom_id res chain seq x y z
N MET A 1 -1.93 16.19 8.57
CA MET A 1 -1.75 14.73 8.73
C MET A 1 -2.93 13.90 8.22
N ILE A 2 -4.20 14.33 8.30
CA ILE A 2 -5.36 13.62 7.68
C ILE A 2 -5.26 13.45 6.15
N LYS A 3 -4.60 14.40 5.52
CA LYS A 3 -4.23 14.44 4.10
C LYS A 3 -3.36 13.24 3.71
N LYS A 4 -2.56 12.76 4.68
CA LYS A 4 -1.90 11.46 4.61
C LYS A 4 -2.90 10.35 4.93
N PHE A 5 -3.73 10.38 5.97
CA PHE A 5 -4.64 9.28 6.36
C PHE A 5 -5.62 8.71 5.32
N LEU A 6 -6.19 9.50 4.39
CA LEU A 6 -7.02 8.90 3.31
C LEU A 6 -6.14 8.16 2.28
N LEU A 7 -4.94 8.69 2.00
CA LEU A 7 -3.95 8.07 1.13
C LEU A 7 -3.17 6.94 1.85
N LEU A 8 -2.96 7.07 3.16
CA LEU A 8 -2.28 6.17 4.06
C LEU A 8 -3.23 5.09 4.53
N SER A 9 -4.56 5.25 4.47
CA SER A 9 -5.53 4.14 4.59
C SER A 9 -5.70 3.40 3.27
N LEU A 10 -5.55 4.09 2.13
CA LEU A 10 -5.37 3.46 0.82
C LEU A 10 -4.04 2.67 0.73
N VAL A 11 -2.94 3.22 1.25
CA VAL A 11 -1.61 2.58 1.30
C VAL A 11 -1.49 1.62 2.49
N ALA A 12 -2.14 1.86 3.62
CA ALA A 12 -2.23 0.91 4.74
C ALA A 12 -3.13 -0.27 4.41
N SER A 13 -4.12 -0.13 3.52
CA SER A 13 -4.81 -1.30 2.98
C SER A 13 -3.86 -2.22 2.20
N GLN A 14 -2.68 -1.71 1.78
CA GLN A 14 -1.58 -2.52 1.23
C GLN A 14 -0.59 -3.01 2.31
N LEU A 15 -0.64 -2.52 3.56
CA LEU A 15 0.39 -2.76 4.59
C LEU A 15 -0.12 -3.25 5.97
N MET A 16 -1.43 -3.28 6.25
CA MET A 16 -1.98 -3.55 7.61
C MET A 16 -2.63 -4.94 7.79
N VAL A 17 -2.24 -5.96 7.03
CA VAL A 17 -2.60 -7.36 7.37
C VAL A 17 -1.32 -8.12 7.69
N SER A 18 -0.96 -8.18 8.97
CA SER A 18 0.28 -8.83 9.41
C SER A 18 0.19 -9.28 10.86
N CYS A 19 0.18 -10.61 11.13
CA CYS A 19 0.62 -11.36 12.35
C CYS A 19 -0.42 -12.01 13.29
N SER A 20 -0.46 -13.35 13.38
CA SER A 20 -0.82 -14.24 14.54
C SER A 20 -1.57 -15.56 14.18
N SER A 21 -0.82 -16.66 14.11
CA SER A 21 -1.26 -18.05 13.90
C SER A 21 -2.38 -18.65 14.77
N ASP A 22 -2.99 -19.73 14.22
CA ASP A 22 -3.74 -20.88 14.77
C ASP A 22 -5.28 -20.90 14.95
N GLU A 23 -5.79 -22.10 14.63
CA GLU A 23 -7.07 -22.49 14.01
C GLU A 23 -8.34 -22.39 14.88
N SER A 24 -9.49 -22.11 14.25
CA SER A 24 -10.73 -22.87 14.48
C SER A 24 -11.79 -22.58 13.41
N ASN A 25 -12.35 -23.65 12.85
CA ASN A 25 -13.46 -23.66 11.90
C ASN A 25 -14.79 -23.42 12.62
N ASP A 26 -15.66 -22.58 12.08
CA ASP A 26 -17.11 -22.80 12.15
C ASP A 26 -17.85 -22.04 11.04
N GLU A 27 -18.39 -22.78 10.07
CA GLU A 27 -19.33 -22.28 9.05
C GLU A 27 -20.78 -22.57 9.48
N THR A 28 -21.63 -21.55 9.56
CA THR A 28 -23.08 -21.71 9.31
C THR A 28 -23.71 -20.44 8.76
N THR A 29 -23.92 -20.40 7.44
CA THR A 29 -25.19 -20.12 6.71
C THR A 29 -24.87 -19.63 5.30
N LYS A 30 -25.34 -20.36 4.27
CA LYS A 30 -25.19 -20.03 2.84
C LYS A 30 -26.30 -19.09 2.35
N PRO A 31 -25.99 -17.88 1.89
CA PRO A 31 -26.61 -17.29 0.71
C PRO A 31 -26.00 -17.92 -0.56
N GLU A 32 -26.51 -17.61 -1.75
CA GLU A 32 -25.94 -18.03 -3.04
C GLU A 32 -24.41 -17.93 -3.00
N THR A 33 -23.69 -19.04 -3.28
CA THR A 33 -22.23 -19.11 -3.12
C THR A 33 -21.56 -18.06 -4.00
N GLU A 34 -21.11 -16.97 -3.37
CA GLU A 34 -20.14 -16.07 -3.96
C GLU A 34 -18.95 -16.91 -4.44
N LEU A 35 -18.50 -16.67 -5.68
CA LEU A 35 -17.31 -17.31 -6.22
C LEU A 35 -16.11 -17.01 -5.33
N SER A 36 -15.24 -17.99 -5.10
CA SER A 36 -13.94 -17.74 -4.46
C SER A 36 -13.12 -16.74 -5.29
N LEU A 37 -12.11 -16.12 -4.69
CA LEU A 37 -11.23 -15.20 -5.42
C LEU A 37 -10.56 -15.89 -6.62
N GLU A 38 -10.10 -17.12 -6.44
CA GLU A 38 -9.52 -17.97 -7.49
C GLU A 38 -10.52 -18.23 -8.62
N GLU A 39 -11.78 -18.51 -8.29
CA GLU A 39 -12.84 -18.72 -9.27
C GLU A 39 -13.17 -17.43 -10.05
N GLN A 40 -13.20 -16.28 -9.36
CA GLN A 40 -13.38 -14.97 -9.98
C GLN A 40 -12.25 -14.66 -10.96
N ILE A 41 -10.99 -14.83 -10.53
CA ILE A 41 -9.80 -14.64 -11.36
C ILE A 41 -9.83 -15.58 -12.57
N ALA A 42 -10.09 -16.87 -12.36
CA ALA A 42 -10.14 -17.86 -13.42
C ALA A 42 -11.25 -17.57 -14.44
N ALA A 43 -12.38 -17.00 -14.01
CA ALA A 43 -13.45 -16.56 -14.89
C ALA A 43 -13.04 -15.31 -15.70
N ILE A 44 -12.41 -14.32 -15.04
CA ILE A 44 -11.97 -13.07 -15.67
C ILE A 44 -10.86 -13.33 -16.71
N VAL A 45 -9.85 -14.14 -16.38
CA VAL A 45 -8.71 -14.42 -17.28
C VAL A 45 -9.15 -15.17 -18.55
N LYS A 46 -10.28 -15.89 -18.51
CA LYS A 46 -10.87 -16.57 -19.68
C LYS A 46 -11.66 -15.64 -20.60
N GLN A 47 -11.86 -14.38 -20.22
CA GLN A 47 -12.58 -13.43 -21.07
C GLN A 47 -11.84 -13.21 -22.40
N PRO A 48 -12.58 -13.02 -23.50
CA PRO A 48 -11.96 -12.75 -24.79
C PRO A 48 -11.23 -11.41 -24.74
N TYR A 49 -10.19 -11.28 -25.55
CA TYR A 49 -9.58 -9.97 -25.76
C TYR A 49 -10.57 -8.98 -26.38
N SER A 50 -10.44 -7.73 -25.98
CA SER A 50 -11.19 -6.64 -26.58
C SER A 50 -10.86 -6.49 -28.07
N LYS A 51 -11.83 -5.95 -28.80
CA LYS A 51 -11.68 -5.61 -30.23
C LYS A 51 -11.23 -4.15 -30.44
N LEU A 52 -11.17 -3.38 -29.37
CA LEU A 52 -10.71 -1.99 -29.41
C LEU A 52 -9.20 -1.94 -29.61
N THR A 53 -8.76 -0.96 -30.38
CA THR A 53 -7.34 -0.63 -30.54
C THR A 53 -6.76 -0.12 -29.21
N PRO A 54 -5.43 -0.19 -29.02
CA PRO A 54 -4.78 0.41 -27.85
C PRO A 54 -5.16 1.88 -27.63
N GLY A 55 -5.28 2.67 -28.69
CA GLY A 55 -5.70 4.08 -28.59
C GLY A 55 -7.15 4.25 -28.11
N GLU A 56 -8.08 3.40 -28.54
CA GLU A 56 -9.47 3.43 -28.05
C GLU A 56 -9.59 2.97 -26.59
N GLN A 57 -8.76 2.00 -26.17
CA GLN A 57 -8.70 1.57 -24.77
C GLN A 57 -8.22 2.68 -23.84
N LYS A 58 -7.21 3.42 -24.30
CA LYS A 58 -6.67 4.58 -23.60
C LYS A 58 -7.74 5.64 -23.35
N LEU A 59 -8.51 6.01 -24.37
CA LEU A 59 -9.60 6.98 -24.24
C LEU A 59 -10.68 6.54 -23.23
N LYS A 60 -11.00 5.24 -23.18
CA LYS A 60 -11.93 4.71 -22.16
C LYS A 60 -11.37 4.84 -20.75
N LEU A 61 -10.09 4.53 -20.57
CA LEU A 61 -9.42 4.62 -19.27
C LEU A 61 -9.34 6.06 -18.77
N GLU A 62 -8.98 6.99 -19.66
CA GLU A 62 -8.98 8.41 -19.34
C GLU A 62 -10.37 8.92 -18.95
N ALA A 63 -11.43 8.49 -19.64
CA ALA A 63 -12.80 8.91 -19.32
C ALA A 63 -13.22 8.47 -17.91
N GLU A 64 -12.91 7.24 -17.51
CA GLU A 64 -13.24 6.73 -16.17
C GLU A 64 -12.37 7.29 -15.07
N ALA A 65 -11.08 7.47 -15.34
CA ALA A 65 -10.18 8.13 -14.41
C ALA A 65 -10.65 9.58 -14.12
N ASN A 66 -11.08 10.30 -15.16
CA ASN A 66 -11.69 11.63 -15.01
C ASN A 66 -13.02 11.59 -14.23
N GLN A 67 -13.85 10.57 -14.46
CA GLN A 67 -15.10 10.39 -13.71
C GLN A 67 -14.82 10.10 -12.23
N MET A 68 -13.90 9.17 -11.94
CA MET A 68 -13.46 8.85 -10.58
C MET A 68 -13.00 10.12 -9.86
N LEU A 69 -12.17 10.92 -10.52
CA LEU A 69 -11.68 12.15 -9.94
C LEU A 69 -12.79 13.17 -9.71
N THR A 70 -13.77 13.25 -10.61
CA THR A 70 -14.96 14.11 -10.42
C THR A 70 -15.76 13.68 -9.19
N GLU A 71 -15.87 12.38 -8.94
CA GLU A 71 -16.48 11.90 -7.71
C GLU A 71 -15.60 12.29 -6.52
N LEU A 72 -14.32 11.87 -6.49
CA LEU A 72 -13.37 12.17 -5.43
C LEU A 72 -13.31 13.67 -5.07
N ASP A 73 -13.32 14.58 -6.05
CA ASP A 73 -13.27 16.04 -5.83
C ASP A 73 -14.37 16.54 -4.90
N LYS A 74 -15.52 15.84 -4.83
CA LYS A 74 -16.62 16.17 -3.92
C LYS A 74 -16.24 16.02 -2.45
N THR A 75 -15.24 15.21 -2.10
CA THR A 75 -14.70 15.11 -0.73
C THR A 75 -14.20 16.46 -0.21
N LYS A 76 -13.73 17.37 -1.09
CA LYS A 76 -13.26 18.71 -0.70
C LYS A 76 -14.36 19.59 -0.10
N SER A 77 -15.62 19.25 -0.35
CA SER A 77 -16.80 19.96 0.19
C SER A 77 -17.46 19.23 1.36
N SER A 78 -16.86 18.13 1.83
CA SER A 78 -17.39 17.34 2.94
C SER A 78 -17.24 18.07 4.26
N GLY A 79 -18.36 18.46 4.86
CA GLY A 79 -18.34 19.02 6.21
C GLY A 79 -17.87 18.03 7.28
N ALA A 80 -18.07 16.72 7.04
CA ALA A 80 -17.58 15.68 7.93
C ALA A 80 -16.04 15.57 7.88
N ILE A 81 -15.44 15.57 6.68
CA ILE A 81 -13.98 15.53 6.53
C ILE A 81 -13.37 16.81 7.11
N GLU A 82 -13.92 17.99 6.82
CA GLU A 82 -13.44 19.27 7.36
C GLU A 82 -13.48 19.29 8.91
N ALA A 83 -14.52 18.72 9.52
CA ALA A 83 -14.60 18.61 10.97
C ALA A 83 -13.59 17.63 11.56
N LEU A 84 -13.34 16.47 10.91
CA LEU A 84 -12.28 15.56 11.35
C LEU A 84 -10.90 16.21 11.18
N GLU A 85 -10.67 16.94 10.08
CA GLU A 85 -9.46 17.73 9.85
C GLU A 85 -9.23 18.73 10.98
N ASN A 86 -10.27 19.46 11.36
CA ASN A 86 -10.18 20.39 12.46
C ASN A 86 -9.98 19.69 13.81
N LEU A 87 -10.59 18.53 14.05
CA LEU A 87 -10.35 17.74 15.27
C LEU A 87 -8.87 17.36 15.38
N SER A 88 -8.26 16.78 14.34
CA SER A 88 -6.82 16.46 14.38
C SER A 88 -5.95 17.69 14.55
N ARG A 89 -6.29 18.82 13.92
CA ARG A 89 -5.57 20.09 14.13
C ARG A 89 -5.61 20.49 15.60
N LEU A 90 -6.78 20.44 16.24
CA LEU A 90 -6.96 20.78 17.65
C LEU A 90 -6.23 19.81 18.61
N LEU A 91 -6.17 18.52 18.27
CA LEU A 91 -5.35 17.54 18.99
C LEU A 91 -3.85 17.79 18.83
N GLY A 92 -3.44 18.41 17.72
CA GLY A 92 -2.07 18.89 17.51
C GLY A 92 -1.75 20.21 18.23
N VAL A 93 -2.74 21.07 18.48
CA VAL A 93 -2.58 22.32 19.24
C VAL A 93 -2.43 22.03 20.74
N ASP A 94 -3.34 21.23 21.29
CA ASP A 94 -3.28 20.78 22.67
C ASP A 94 -3.42 19.25 22.67
N GLN A 95 -2.30 18.59 22.93
CA GLN A 95 -2.27 17.13 23.01
C GLN A 95 -3.07 16.70 24.24
N ILE A 96 -4.05 15.83 24.01
CA ILE A 96 -4.81 15.22 25.08
C ILE A 96 -4.05 14.02 25.66
N GLU A 97 -4.41 13.66 26.86
CA GLU A 97 -3.84 12.49 27.50
C GLU A 97 -4.78 11.30 27.33
N LEU A 98 -4.71 10.63 26.17
CA LEU A 98 -5.28 9.28 26.02
C LEU A 98 -4.34 8.22 26.61
N PHE A 99 -3.02 8.52 26.66
CA PHE A 99 -1.94 7.59 27.01
C PHE A 99 -0.82 8.23 27.87
N ASP A 100 -1.13 9.07 28.86
CA ASP A 100 -0.11 9.68 29.75
C ASP A 100 1.00 10.50 29.01
N GLY A 101 0.63 11.16 27.89
CA GLY A 101 1.41 12.23 27.27
C GLY A 101 2.54 11.83 26.31
N LYS A 102 2.48 10.66 25.64
CA LYS A 102 3.59 10.18 24.78
C LYS A 102 3.25 9.62 23.39
N ASP A 103 2.02 9.74 22.91
CA ASP A 103 1.66 9.44 21.50
C ASP A 103 1.02 10.66 20.81
N ASP A 104 1.21 10.74 19.49
CA ASP A 104 0.61 11.75 18.60
C ASP A 104 -0.90 11.47 18.45
N ASN A 105 -1.69 11.66 19.53
CA ASN A 105 -3.11 11.32 19.64
C ASN A 105 -3.94 11.59 18.37
N GLY A 106 -4.01 10.59 17.49
CA GLY A 106 -4.71 10.64 16.22
C GLY A 106 -6.20 10.36 16.38
N ILE A 107 -6.96 10.59 15.31
CA ILE A 107 -8.36 10.15 15.27
C ILE A 107 -8.44 8.62 15.22
N GLU A 108 -7.41 7.98 14.66
CA GLU A 108 -7.27 6.53 14.58
C GLU A 108 -7.08 5.94 15.97
N ASP A 109 -6.29 6.58 16.82
CA ASP A 109 -6.07 6.15 18.20
C ASP A 109 -7.37 6.16 19.02
N ILE A 110 -8.26 7.11 18.75
CA ILE A 110 -9.59 7.17 19.38
C ILE A 110 -10.45 5.93 19.05
N LEU A 111 -10.19 5.27 17.90
CA LEU A 111 -10.92 4.08 17.46
C LEU A 111 -10.22 2.77 17.86
N THR A 112 -8.91 2.81 18.12
CA THR A 112 -8.08 1.62 18.41
C THR A 112 -7.80 1.40 19.90
N VAL A 113 -8.37 2.21 20.78
CA VAL A 113 -8.27 2.04 22.24
C VAL A 113 -9.57 1.59 22.87
N SER A 114 -9.44 0.92 24.02
CA SER A 114 -10.57 0.62 24.88
C SER A 114 -10.28 0.88 26.36
N GLY A 115 -11.32 1.24 27.11
CA GLY A 115 -11.23 1.53 28.55
C GLY A 115 -10.72 2.94 28.89
N VAL A 116 -10.36 3.75 27.89
CA VAL A 116 -9.95 5.16 28.07
C VAL A 116 -11.16 6.07 27.79
N TYR A 117 -11.87 6.48 28.85
CA TYR A 117 -13.08 7.29 28.74
C TYR A 117 -12.92 8.70 29.31
N GLY A 118 -13.61 9.66 28.69
CA GLY A 118 -13.57 11.07 29.07
C GLY A 118 -14.37 11.93 28.11
N VAL A 119 -14.84 13.09 28.58
CA VAL A 119 -15.41 14.12 27.71
C VAL A 119 -14.45 15.28 27.65
N TYR A 120 -13.92 15.56 26.47
CA TYR A 120 -13.01 16.65 26.16
C TYR A 120 -13.78 17.74 25.42
N THR A 121 -13.86 18.93 26.02
CA THR A 121 -14.50 20.09 25.39
C THR A 121 -13.45 21.14 25.06
N TRP A 122 -13.37 21.54 23.80
CA TRP A 122 -12.42 22.54 23.34
C TRP A 122 -12.72 23.91 23.94
N ASN A 123 -11.73 24.58 24.51
CA ASN A 123 -11.82 25.95 24.99
C ASN A 123 -11.10 26.89 24.01
N ASN A 124 -11.85 27.57 23.15
CA ASN A 124 -11.30 28.49 22.15
C ASN A 124 -10.51 29.66 22.73
N THR A 125 -10.79 30.10 23.97
CA THR A 125 -10.08 31.22 24.58
C THR A 125 -8.69 30.82 25.07
N ASN A 126 -8.59 29.63 25.65
CA ASN A 126 -7.36 29.13 26.25
C ASN A 126 -6.59 28.16 25.34
N GLU A 127 -7.14 27.88 24.16
CA GLU A 127 -6.62 26.93 23.17
C GLU A 127 -6.24 25.58 23.77
N LYS A 128 -7.15 25.02 24.58
CA LYS A 128 -6.92 23.73 25.26
C LYS A 128 -8.19 22.92 25.46
N TRP A 129 -8.03 21.61 25.60
CA TRP A 129 -9.09 20.68 25.95
C TRP A 129 -9.39 20.72 27.44
N VAL A 130 -10.67 20.83 27.77
CA VAL A 130 -11.17 20.71 29.14
C VAL A 130 -11.77 19.33 29.31
N LYS A 131 -11.10 18.48 30.11
CA LYS A 131 -11.53 17.11 30.42
C LYS A 131 -12.55 17.09 31.57
N THR A 132 -13.63 16.34 31.38
CA THR A 132 -14.53 15.90 32.45
C THR A 132 -14.64 14.37 32.44
N ALA A 133 -14.88 13.78 33.60
CA ALA A 133 -14.94 12.32 33.74
C ALA A 133 -16.11 11.71 32.93
N SER A 134 -15.85 10.55 32.34
CA SER A 134 -16.83 9.67 31.71
C SER A 134 -16.38 8.23 31.97
N THR A 135 -17.33 7.31 32.12
CA THR A 135 -17.06 5.88 32.33
C THR A 135 -17.63 5.01 31.21
N THR A 136 -18.29 5.62 30.22
CA THR A 136 -19.04 4.90 29.19
C THR A 136 -18.65 5.26 27.77
N GLU A 137 -18.02 6.41 27.56
CA GLU A 137 -17.64 6.89 26.23
C GLU A 137 -16.46 7.86 26.27
N LEU A 138 -15.74 7.90 25.15
CA LEU A 138 -14.77 8.94 24.83
C LEU A 138 -15.46 9.95 23.91
N LYS A 139 -15.42 11.23 24.25
CA LYS A 139 -16.20 12.26 23.56
C LYS A 139 -15.39 13.55 23.39
N PHE A 140 -15.42 14.12 22.19
CA PHE A 140 -14.83 15.39 21.83
C PHE A 140 -15.92 16.38 21.41
N VAL A 141 -15.91 17.57 21.98
CA VAL A 141 -16.85 18.67 21.68
C VAL A 141 -16.04 19.87 21.22
N PHE A 142 -16.16 20.24 19.94
CA PHE A 142 -15.23 21.16 19.28
C PHE A 142 -15.88 21.92 18.11
N PRO A 143 -15.25 22.97 17.57
CA PRO A 143 -15.77 23.66 16.38
C PRO A 143 -15.64 22.78 15.14
N ALA A 144 -16.67 22.70 14.30
CA ALA A 144 -16.61 21.90 13.08
C ALA A 144 -15.60 22.41 12.04
N LYS A 145 -15.19 23.68 12.13
CA LYS A 145 -14.25 24.31 11.19
C LYS A 145 -13.22 25.14 11.93
N GLU A 146 -12.04 25.29 11.36
CA GLU A 146 -10.98 26.14 11.90
C GLU A 146 -11.43 27.60 12.05
N SER A 147 -12.19 28.12 11.08
CA SER A 147 -12.70 29.49 11.11
C SER A 147 -13.83 29.74 12.12
N GLN A 148 -14.23 28.72 12.90
CA GLN A 148 -15.35 28.79 13.85
C GLN A 148 -14.86 28.69 15.28
N THR A 149 -15.58 29.34 16.20
CA THR A 149 -15.33 29.27 17.64
C THR A 149 -16.48 28.63 18.42
N ALA A 150 -17.61 28.35 17.77
CA ALA A 150 -18.72 27.64 18.39
C ALA A 150 -18.45 26.14 18.34
N ASN A 151 -18.52 25.47 19.48
CA ASN A 151 -18.37 24.00 19.53
C ASN A 151 -19.66 23.33 19.06
N ASN A 152 -19.81 23.18 17.76
CA ASN A 152 -20.99 22.59 17.12
C ASN A 152 -20.74 21.18 16.56
N ALA A 153 -19.51 20.67 16.64
CA ALA A 153 -19.17 19.29 16.32
C ALA A 153 -19.00 18.45 17.60
N VAL A 154 -19.49 17.21 17.53
CA VAL A 154 -19.30 16.22 18.58
C VAL A 154 -18.86 14.90 17.97
N PHE A 155 -17.69 14.41 18.36
CA PHE A 155 -17.19 13.08 18.01
C PHE A 155 -17.22 12.19 19.25
N THR A 156 -17.96 11.09 19.20
CA THR A 156 -18.11 10.16 20.33
C THR A 156 -17.68 8.77 19.89
N SER A 157 -16.83 8.10 20.68
CA SER A 157 -16.36 6.73 20.48
C SER A 157 -16.74 5.85 21.68
N LYS A 158 -17.15 4.62 21.40
CA LYS A 158 -17.49 3.57 22.38
C LYS A 158 -16.85 2.27 21.96
N SER A 159 -16.08 1.68 22.86
CA SER A 159 -15.30 0.47 22.59
C SER A 159 -15.72 -0.69 23.50
N VAL A 160 -15.69 -1.91 22.98
CA VAL A 160 -15.71 -3.14 23.79
C VAL A 160 -14.28 -3.61 23.96
N SER A 161 -13.77 -3.63 25.20
CA SER A 161 -12.40 -4.05 25.49
C SER A 161 -12.16 -5.52 25.19
N SER A 162 -10.98 -5.84 24.65
CA SER A 162 -10.42 -7.19 24.66
C SER A 162 -9.60 -7.42 25.94
N ASP A 163 -9.10 -8.65 26.09
CA ASP A 163 -8.12 -9.00 27.13
C ASP A 163 -6.66 -8.73 26.70
N ILE A 164 -6.44 -8.26 25.47
CA ILE A 164 -5.11 -7.98 24.93
C ILE A 164 -4.59 -6.67 25.48
N LYS A 165 -3.45 -6.75 26.17
CA LYS A 165 -2.79 -5.60 26.79
C LYS A 165 -1.60 -5.18 25.95
N VAL A 166 -1.61 -3.92 25.53
CA VAL A 166 -0.45 -3.30 24.89
C VAL A 166 0.33 -2.55 25.94
N LYS A 167 1.63 -2.83 26.03
CA LYS A 167 2.56 -2.11 26.89
C LYS A 167 2.98 -0.82 26.18
N PHE A 168 2.87 0.33 26.83
CA PHE A 168 3.21 1.60 26.17
C PHE A 168 4.04 2.57 27.01
N ALA A 169 4.38 2.23 28.26
CA ALA A 169 5.37 2.97 29.01
C ALA A 169 6.02 2.09 30.08
N THR A 170 7.31 2.33 30.31
CA THR A 170 8.06 1.77 31.41
C THR A 170 8.76 2.92 32.12
N ASN A 171 8.26 3.33 33.27
CA ASN A 171 8.93 4.32 34.12
C ASN A 171 9.61 3.60 35.30
N TYR A 172 10.75 4.11 35.75
CA TYR A 172 11.39 3.66 36.97
C TYR A 172 11.12 4.67 38.09
N TYR A 173 10.48 4.23 39.16
CA TYR A 173 10.35 5.01 40.40
C TYR A 173 10.85 4.13 41.54
N ASP A 174 11.84 4.60 42.32
CA ASP A 174 12.49 3.82 43.39
C ASP A 174 12.93 2.40 42.97
N ASP A 175 13.57 2.27 41.81
CA ASP A 175 14.02 0.99 41.19
C ASP A 175 12.89 -0.02 40.86
N GLU A 176 11.61 0.36 40.99
CA GLU A 176 10.48 -0.44 40.52
C GLU A 176 10.03 -0.02 39.12
N GLU A 177 9.86 -1.03 38.26
CA GLU A 177 9.31 -0.86 36.91
C GLU A 177 7.79 -0.67 36.99
N ILE A 178 7.32 0.56 36.74
CA ILE A 178 5.90 0.84 36.56
C ILE A 178 5.61 0.74 35.06
N THR A 179 4.92 -0.34 34.67
CA THR A 179 4.44 -0.54 33.31
C THR A 179 2.97 -0.13 33.21
N ASP A 180 2.65 0.76 32.27
CA ASP A 180 1.26 1.07 31.93
C ASP A 180 0.77 0.26 30.73
N TYR A 181 -0.54 0.02 30.69
CA TYR A 181 -1.19 -0.83 29.71
C TYR A 181 -2.54 -0.27 29.29
N PHE A 182 -2.79 -0.29 27.97
CA PHE A 182 -4.14 -0.11 27.45
C PHE A 182 -4.62 -1.43 26.84
N PHE A 183 -5.93 -1.55 26.73
CA PHE A 183 -6.55 -2.70 26.10
C PHE A 183 -6.94 -2.39 24.67
N LEU A 184 -6.69 -3.33 23.76
CA LEU A 184 -7.19 -3.23 22.39
C LEU A 184 -8.70 -3.52 22.35
N PRO A 185 -9.47 -2.89 21.45
CA PRO A 185 -10.90 -3.11 21.33
C PRO A 185 -11.22 -4.38 20.52
N LEU A 186 -12.20 -5.18 20.98
CA LEU A 186 -12.89 -6.17 20.14
C LEU A 186 -13.83 -5.48 19.13
N SER A 187 -14.39 -4.34 19.52
CA SER A 187 -15.16 -3.48 18.62
C SER A 187 -15.09 -2.04 19.08
N ALA A 188 -15.23 -1.10 18.14
CA ALA A 188 -15.40 0.31 18.42
C ALA A 188 -16.44 0.92 17.48
N ASP A 189 -17.39 1.64 18.06
CA ASP A 189 -18.39 2.42 17.33
C ASP A 189 -18.17 3.89 17.63
N ALA A 190 -18.03 4.70 16.58
CA ALA A 190 -17.94 6.15 16.75
C ALA A 190 -18.90 6.91 15.83
N VAL A 191 -19.33 8.06 16.30
CA VAL A 191 -20.27 8.94 15.59
C VAL A 191 -19.76 10.37 15.66
N LEU A 192 -19.68 11.01 14.49
CA LEU A 192 -19.53 12.45 14.38
C LEU A 192 -20.89 13.08 14.12
N THR A 193 -21.22 14.13 14.89
CA THR A 193 -22.37 15.00 14.61
C THR A 193 -21.90 16.44 14.43
N ILE A 194 -22.59 17.18 13.56
CA ILE A 194 -22.41 18.63 13.36
C ILE A 194 -23.80 19.25 13.45
N ASP A 195 -23.94 20.29 14.29
CA ASP A 195 -25.23 20.93 14.58
C ASP A 195 -26.31 19.91 15.03
N ASN A 196 -25.88 18.88 15.77
CA ASN A 196 -26.67 17.72 16.22
C ASN A 196 -27.20 16.79 15.10
N ALA A 197 -26.80 16.99 13.85
CA ALA A 197 -27.08 16.06 12.76
C ALA A 197 -25.89 15.10 12.57
N GLN A 198 -26.18 13.82 12.28
CA GLN A 198 -25.14 12.84 12.00
C GLN A 198 -24.34 13.22 10.75
N ALA A 199 -23.03 13.34 10.90
CA ALA A 199 -22.09 13.70 9.85
C ALA A 199 -21.25 12.49 9.40
N ALA A 200 -20.83 11.64 10.34
CA ALA A 200 -20.12 10.40 10.02
C ALA A 200 -20.40 9.31 11.06
N VAL A 201 -20.27 8.05 10.64
CA VAL A 201 -20.32 6.85 11.48
C VAL A 201 -19.12 5.99 11.18
N PHE A 202 -18.52 5.44 12.22
CA PHE A 202 -17.37 4.56 12.18
C PHE A 202 -17.69 3.30 12.94
N THR A 203 -17.37 2.14 12.37
CA THR A 203 -17.47 0.86 13.05
C THR A 203 -16.18 0.08 12.81
N GLN A 204 -15.61 -0.46 13.86
CA GLN A 204 -14.46 -1.35 13.83
C GLN A 204 -14.79 -2.63 14.58
N THR A 205 -14.34 -3.77 14.07
CA THR A 205 -14.30 -5.04 14.79
C THR A 205 -12.94 -5.67 14.65
N ALA A 206 -12.45 -6.29 15.72
CA ALA A 206 -11.21 -7.04 15.73
C ALA A 206 -11.39 -8.35 16.52
N LYS A 207 -10.77 -9.42 16.04
CA LYS A 207 -10.57 -10.65 16.81
C LYS A 207 -9.09 -10.88 17.00
N TYR A 208 -8.69 -11.26 18.19
CA TYR A 208 -7.30 -11.54 18.53
C TYR A 208 -7.15 -13.01 18.91
N ALA A 209 -6.00 -13.58 18.59
CA ALA A 209 -5.66 -14.95 18.95
C ALA A 209 -4.32 -14.99 19.69
N ASN A 210 -4.18 -15.98 20.57
CA ASN A 210 -2.90 -16.32 21.22
C ASN A 210 -2.24 -15.16 21.97
N GLY A 211 -3.02 -14.23 22.51
CA GLY A 211 -2.52 -13.08 23.28
C GLY A 211 -1.71 -12.08 22.46
N LYS A 212 -1.75 -12.15 21.12
CA LYS A 212 -1.01 -11.26 20.23
C LYS A 212 -1.80 -9.96 19.97
N GLU A 213 -1.08 -8.86 19.84
CA GLU A 213 -1.63 -7.50 19.62
C GLU A 213 -2.22 -7.29 18.23
N ILE A 214 -2.00 -8.23 17.32
CA ILE A 214 -2.43 -8.10 15.94
C ILE A 214 -3.64 -9.02 15.71
N PRO A 215 -4.74 -8.49 15.16
CA PRO A 215 -5.94 -9.27 14.97
C PRO A 215 -5.80 -10.40 13.92
N THR A 216 -6.52 -11.50 14.13
CA THR A 216 -6.80 -12.52 13.10
C THR A 216 -7.89 -12.09 12.14
N ASP A 217 -8.86 -11.32 12.63
CA ASP A 217 -9.95 -10.78 11.85
C ASP A 217 -10.03 -9.29 12.14
N PHE A 218 -10.06 -8.48 11.10
CA PHE A 218 -10.26 -7.04 11.23
C PHE A 218 -11.33 -6.60 10.23
N ALA A 219 -12.21 -5.71 10.66
CA ALA A 219 -13.09 -5.00 9.76
C ALA A 219 -13.26 -3.57 10.25
N TYR A 220 -13.28 -2.64 9.30
CA TYR A 220 -13.51 -1.22 9.53
C TYR A 220 -14.46 -0.69 8.47
N LYS A 221 -15.37 0.20 8.88
CA LYS A 221 -16.26 0.92 8.00
C LYS A 221 -16.42 2.36 8.47
N MET A 222 -16.25 3.29 7.56
CA MET A 222 -16.60 4.70 7.71
C MET A 222 -17.71 5.04 6.72
N THR A 223 -18.78 5.67 7.19
CA THR A 223 -19.86 6.20 6.36
C THR A 223 -20.02 7.69 6.63
N LEU A 224 -19.88 8.51 5.59
CA LEU A 224 -20.09 9.95 5.64
C LEU A 224 -21.50 10.28 5.13
N ASN A 225 -22.13 11.29 5.71
CA ASN A 225 -23.49 11.69 5.36
C ASN A 225 -23.61 12.31 3.95
N ASP A 226 -22.50 12.65 3.32
CA ASP A 226 -22.40 13.20 1.97
C ASP A 226 -22.32 12.11 0.88
N GLY A 227 -22.40 10.83 1.27
CA GLY A 227 -22.52 9.69 0.38
C GLY A 227 -21.28 8.81 0.29
N TYR A 228 -20.16 9.19 0.92
CA TYR A 228 -18.97 8.34 0.93
C TYR A 228 -19.08 7.17 1.90
N THR A 229 -18.57 6.02 1.48
CA THR A 229 -18.35 4.88 2.37
C THR A 229 -17.00 4.25 2.07
N TRP A 230 -16.19 4.09 3.10
CA TRP A 230 -14.92 3.36 3.06
C TRP A 230 -15.03 2.13 3.93
N GLU A 231 -14.76 0.96 3.37
CA GLU A 231 -14.78 -0.31 4.07
C GLU A 231 -13.45 -1.02 3.85
N MET A 232 -12.90 -1.62 4.89
CA MET A 232 -11.77 -2.55 4.77
C MET A 232 -11.98 -3.74 5.70
N SER A 233 -11.50 -4.90 5.29
CA SER A 233 -11.46 -6.08 6.14
C SER A 233 -10.31 -6.99 5.79
N GLY A 234 -9.88 -7.78 6.76
CA GLY A 234 -8.85 -8.77 6.59
C GLY A 234 -9.12 -9.97 7.47
N VAL A 235 -8.82 -11.16 6.94
CA VAL A 235 -8.82 -12.40 7.70
C VAL A 235 -7.48 -13.07 7.50
N LYS A 236 -6.86 -13.48 8.59
CA LYS A 236 -5.60 -14.18 8.61
C LYS A 236 -5.85 -15.61 9.08
N ALA A 237 -5.69 -16.55 8.16
CA ALA A 237 -5.97 -17.97 8.33
C ALA A 237 -5.03 -18.76 7.40
N ALA A 238 -5.34 -20.04 7.15
CA ALA A 238 -4.61 -20.82 6.13
C ALA A 238 -4.62 -20.13 4.75
N GLN A 239 -5.70 -19.41 4.45
CA GLN A 239 -5.76 -18.42 3.38
C GLN A 239 -6.01 -17.05 4.01
N ASN A 240 -5.01 -16.18 3.91
CA ASN A 240 -5.14 -14.77 4.25
C ASN A 240 -5.99 -14.09 3.19
N THR A 241 -6.85 -13.16 3.61
CA THR A 241 -7.67 -12.34 2.73
C THR A 241 -7.60 -10.89 3.16
N SER A 242 -7.71 -9.98 2.19
CA SER A 242 -7.84 -8.55 2.42
C SER A 242 -8.84 -7.99 1.41
N LYS A 243 -9.77 -7.18 1.89
CA LYS A 243 -10.79 -6.51 1.07
C LYS A 243 -10.80 -5.03 1.42
N ALA A 244 -10.97 -4.18 0.43
CA ALA A 244 -11.23 -2.76 0.65
C ALA A 244 -12.16 -2.20 -0.42
N SER A 245 -13.05 -1.28 -0.06
CA SER A 245 -14.02 -0.67 -0.95
C SER A 245 -14.24 0.79 -0.60
N LEU A 246 -14.06 1.65 -1.59
CA LEU A 246 -14.46 3.05 -1.53
C LEU A 246 -15.66 3.25 -2.46
N THR A 247 -16.76 3.75 -1.91
CA THR A 247 -17.97 4.06 -2.68
C THR A 247 -18.44 5.49 -2.46
N TYR A 248 -19.15 6.02 -3.45
CA TYR A 248 -19.86 7.29 -3.36
C TYR A 248 -21.31 7.10 -3.85
N ASN A 249 -22.28 7.35 -2.98
CA ASN A 249 -23.71 7.12 -3.23
C ASN A 249 -24.00 5.72 -3.79
N GLY A 250 -23.33 4.70 -3.24
CA GLY A 250 -23.45 3.31 -3.66
C GLY A 250 -22.70 2.93 -4.94
N LYS A 251 -22.05 3.90 -5.63
CA LYS A 251 -21.18 3.60 -6.78
C LYS A 251 -19.78 3.26 -6.29
N THR A 252 -19.22 2.14 -6.75
CA THR A 252 -17.83 1.77 -6.47
C THR A 252 -16.88 2.73 -7.17
N LEU A 253 -15.98 3.34 -6.41
CA LEU A 253 -14.85 4.11 -6.92
C LEU A 253 -13.59 3.25 -6.97
N ILE A 254 -13.34 2.51 -5.89
CA ILE A 254 -12.23 1.58 -5.74
C ILE A 254 -12.78 0.32 -5.08
N ASN A 255 -12.39 -0.84 -5.56
CA ASN A 255 -12.62 -2.10 -4.86
C ASN A 255 -11.37 -2.98 -4.98
N PHE A 256 -10.97 -3.58 -3.87
CA PHE A 256 -9.80 -4.42 -3.76
C PHE A 256 -10.19 -5.71 -3.07
N ASN A 257 -9.75 -6.84 -3.62
CA ASN A 257 -9.92 -8.15 -3.03
C ASN A 257 -8.67 -8.97 -3.31
N ALA A 258 -7.93 -9.29 -2.25
CA ALA A 258 -6.71 -10.06 -2.32
C ALA A 258 -6.78 -11.29 -1.41
N GLY A 259 -6.02 -12.31 -1.80
CA GLY A 259 -5.89 -13.55 -1.06
C GLY A 259 -4.49 -14.11 -1.18
N SER A 260 -3.97 -14.71 -0.12
CA SER A 260 -2.67 -15.36 -0.13
C SER A 260 -2.60 -16.51 0.86
N ASN A 261 -1.91 -17.59 0.51
CA ASN A 261 -1.59 -18.67 1.44
C ASN A 261 -0.16 -18.56 2.01
N ALA A 262 0.49 -17.40 1.86
CA ALA A 262 1.80 -17.16 2.44
C ALA A 262 1.74 -17.19 3.98
N GLU A 263 2.82 -17.64 4.61
CA GLU A 263 2.94 -17.66 6.06
C GLU A 263 3.43 -16.29 6.56
N ILE A 264 2.53 -15.30 6.57
CA ILE A 264 2.85 -13.88 6.81
C ILE A 264 3.61 -13.67 8.13
N ASP A 265 3.20 -14.31 9.23
CA ASP A 265 3.91 -14.25 10.52
C ASP A 265 5.39 -14.62 10.41
N LYS A 266 5.69 -15.65 9.61
CA LYS A 266 7.05 -16.16 9.47
C LYS A 266 7.88 -15.30 8.52
N LEU A 267 7.25 -14.73 7.49
CA LEU A 267 7.88 -13.76 6.60
C LEU A 267 8.32 -12.50 7.35
N LEU A 268 7.51 -12.01 8.30
CA LEU A 268 7.84 -10.83 9.10
C LEU A 268 8.90 -11.10 10.17
N ALA A 269 8.96 -12.33 10.67
CA ALA A 269 10.02 -12.74 11.59
C ALA A 269 11.38 -12.91 10.91
N ASN A 270 11.40 -13.19 9.60
CA ASN A 270 12.62 -13.33 8.81
C ASN A 270 12.33 -13.20 7.31
N GLU A 271 12.65 -12.03 6.76
CA GLU A 271 12.35 -11.64 5.37
C GLU A 271 13.11 -12.48 4.31
N GLU A 272 14.20 -13.15 4.68
CA GLU A 272 15.03 -13.93 3.75
C GLU A 272 14.48 -15.33 3.45
N LEU A 273 13.39 -15.75 4.10
CA LEU A 273 12.88 -17.13 4.03
C LEU A 273 11.85 -17.31 2.90
N THR A 274 12.38 -17.50 1.68
CA THR A 274 11.62 -17.86 0.46
C THR A 274 10.64 -19.03 0.65
N GLN A 275 10.93 -19.94 1.58
CA GLN A 275 10.08 -21.08 1.93
C GLN A 275 8.71 -20.71 2.51
N TYR A 276 8.54 -19.48 3.01
CA TYR A 276 7.27 -18.99 3.59
C TYR A 276 6.46 -18.13 2.62
N ARG A 277 6.98 -17.94 1.40
CA ARG A 277 6.19 -17.40 0.29
C ARG A 277 5.08 -18.37 -0.05
N GLY A 278 4.03 -17.84 -0.65
CA GLY A 278 2.88 -18.60 -1.10
C GLY A 278 2.45 -18.16 -2.49
N LYS A 279 1.21 -18.46 -2.81
CA LYS A 279 0.46 -17.80 -3.88
C LYS A 279 -0.13 -16.51 -3.36
N ALA A 280 -0.25 -15.55 -4.24
CA ALA A 280 -0.92 -14.29 -3.96
C ALA A 280 -1.79 -13.91 -5.17
N ASN A 281 -3.06 -13.65 -4.88
CA ASN A 281 -4.11 -13.40 -5.85
C ASN A 281 -4.71 -12.03 -5.52
N GLY A 282 -5.09 -11.26 -6.55
CA GLY A 282 -5.61 -9.92 -6.37
C GLY A 282 -6.56 -9.51 -7.48
N LEU A 283 -7.60 -8.77 -7.09
CA LEU A 283 -8.49 -8.05 -7.97
C LEU A 283 -8.52 -6.60 -7.48
N PHE A 284 -8.03 -5.69 -8.31
CA PHE A 284 -8.14 -4.25 -8.07
C PHE A 284 -9.04 -3.64 -9.13
N GLN A 285 -10.20 -3.16 -8.71
CA GLN A 285 -11.20 -2.53 -9.55
C GLN A 285 -11.16 -1.02 -9.35
N LEU A 286 -11.08 -0.29 -10.45
CA LEU A 286 -11.31 1.16 -10.54
C LEU A 286 -12.66 1.39 -11.22
N MET A 287 -13.52 2.16 -10.55
CA MET A 287 -14.87 2.48 -11.01
C MET A 287 -15.63 1.21 -11.41
N ASP A 288 -16.36 1.24 -12.53
CA ASP A 288 -17.19 0.12 -12.98
C ASP A 288 -16.51 -0.78 -14.01
N ASN A 289 -15.34 -0.37 -14.55
CA ASN A 289 -14.82 -1.00 -15.76
C ASN A 289 -13.41 -1.53 -15.63
N PHE A 290 -12.47 -0.88 -14.96
CA PHE A 290 -11.09 -1.33 -15.02
C PHE A 290 -10.79 -2.28 -13.88
N ILE A 291 -10.39 -3.51 -14.20
CA ILE A 291 -9.88 -4.48 -13.23
C ILE A 291 -8.44 -4.80 -13.59
N ILE A 292 -7.55 -4.68 -12.61
CA ILE A 292 -6.25 -5.31 -12.63
C ILE A 292 -6.37 -6.63 -11.88
N VAL A 293 -6.08 -7.72 -12.57
CA VAL A 293 -6.03 -9.07 -12.02
C VAL A 293 -4.58 -9.41 -11.75
N ALA A 294 -4.30 -9.96 -10.57
CA ALA A 294 -3.02 -10.55 -10.20
C ALA A 294 -3.21 -12.02 -9.82
N ASP A 295 -2.44 -12.90 -10.44
CA ASP A 295 -2.33 -14.34 -10.13
C ASP A 295 -0.84 -14.66 -10.04
N MET A 296 -0.33 -14.81 -8.82
CA MET A 296 1.10 -14.84 -8.53
C MET A 296 1.49 -16.11 -7.80
N ASP A 297 2.45 -16.86 -8.34
CA ASP A 297 3.10 -18.00 -7.69
C ASP A 297 4.50 -17.58 -7.20
N LEU A 298 4.54 -16.95 -6.02
CA LEU A 298 5.77 -16.37 -5.48
C LEU A 298 6.78 -17.44 -5.01
N VAL A 299 6.31 -18.67 -4.78
CA VAL A 299 7.18 -19.81 -4.45
C VAL A 299 7.96 -20.25 -5.68
N SER A 300 7.26 -20.43 -6.80
CA SER A 300 7.86 -20.85 -8.06
C SER A 300 8.77 -19.76 -8.64
N GLU A 301 8.34 -18.50 -8.55
CA GLU A 301 9.16 -17.34 -8.91
C GLU A 301 10.48 -17.32 -8.14
N ALA A 302 10.43 -17.46 -6.81
CA ALA A 302 11.63 -17.48 -5.98
C ALA A 302 12.58 -18.63 -6.33
N ALA A 303 12.02 -19.82 -6.59
CA ALA A 303 12.79 -21.00 -6.95
C ALA A 303 13.48 -20.84 -8.31
N ASP A 304 12.77 -20.29 -9.30
CA ASP A 304 13.31 -20.00 -10.62
C ASP A 304 14.38 -18.90 -10.56
N GLN A 305 14.20 -17.88 -9.72
CA GLN A 305 15.19 -16.82 -9.53
C GLN A 305 16.47 -17.34 -8.86
N ALA A 306 16.34 -18.16 -7.82
CA ALA A 306 17.50 -18.82 -7.19
C ALA A 306 18.22 -19.77 -8.15
N ALA A 307 17.49 -20.40 -9.09
CA ALA A 307 18.09 -21.24 -10.13
C ALA A 307 18.83 -20.39 -11.18
N LEU A 308 18.28 -19.24 -11.56
CA LEU A 308 18.92 -18.29 -12.46
C LEU A 308 20.24 -17.78 -11.88
N GLU A 309 20.24 -17.32 -10.63
CA GLU A 309 21.43 -16.84 -9.91
C GLU A 309 22.55 -17.90 -9.89
N LYS A 310 22.21 -19.17 -9.64
CA LYS A 310 23.17 -20.28 -9.64
C LYS A 310 23.68 -20.63 -11.04
N SER A 311 22.88 -20.40 -12.07
CA SER A 311 23.23 -20.72 -13.46
C SER A 311 24.17 -19.69 -14.09
N LEU A 312 24.18 -18.47 -13.57
CA LEU A 312 24.97 -17.36 -14.10
C LEU A 312 26.22 -17.14 -13.24
N VAL A 313 27.39 -17.22 -13.87
CA VAL A 313 28.67 -16.96 -13.20
C VAL A 313 29.03 -15.49 -13.36
N TYR A 314 29.06 -14.74 -12.26
CA TYR A 314 29.57 -13.37 -12.27
C TYR A 314 31.07 -13.40 -12.60
N PRO A 315 31.55 -12.55 -13.53
CA PRO A 315 32.97 -12.57 -13.92
C PRO A 315 33.86 -12.25 -12.72
N ALA A 316 34.93 -13.02 -12.54
CA ALA A 316 35.90 -12.77 -11.49
C ALA A 316 36.65 -11.46 -11.76
N TYR A 317 36.78 -10.63 -10.73
CA TYR A 317 37.48 -9.36 -10.87
C TYR A 317 38.96 -9.60 -11.20
N PRO A 318 39.55 -8.89 -12.18
CA PRO A 318 40.89 -9.22 -12.64
C PRO A 318 41.99 -8.79 -11.68
N ASP A 319 43.11 -9.52 -11.65
CA ASP A 319 44.24 -9.23 -10.77
C ASP A 319 45.15 -8.14 -11.35
N TYR A 320 45.25 -7.01 -10.64
CA TYR A 320 46.13 -5.89 -10.95
C TYR A 320 47.62 -6.25 -10.85
N GLN A 321 48.01 -7.33 -10.17
CA GLN A 321 49.42 -7.72 -10.08
C GLN A 321 49.89 -8.48 -11.33
N ASN A 322 48.97 -8.93 -12.18
CA ASN A 322 49.29 -9.66 -13.40
C ASN A 322 49.23 -8.72 -14.63
N PRO A 323 50.37 -8.40 -15.28
CA PRO A 323 50.41 -7.49 -16.43
C PRO A 323 49.74 -8.05 -17.70
N LYS A 324 49.37 -9.34 -17.70
CA LYS A 324 48.61 -9.99 -18.79
C LYS A 324 47.10 -9.96 -18.59
N THR A 325 46.64 -9.33 -17.51
CA THR A 325 45.23 -9.20 -17.18
C THR A 325 44.48 -8.37 -18.23
N ASP A 326 43.30 -8.84 -18.64
CA ASP A 326 42.42 -8.18 -19.62
C ASP A 326 41.18 -7.60 -18.93
N PHE A 327 41.25 -6.33 -18.54
CA PHE A 327 40.11 -5.61 -17.96
C PHE A 327 38.96 -5.42 -18.96
N LYS A 328 39.26 -5.31 -20.26
CA LYS A 328 38.23 -5.15 -21.30
C LYS A 328 37.40 -6.41 -21.42
N ALA A 329 38.03 -7.59 -21.39
CA ALA A 329 37.34 -8.87 -21.37
C ALA A 329 36.45 -9.01 -20.12
N TYR A 330 36.93 -8.57 -18.95
CA TYR A 330 36.12 -8.56 -17.73
C TYR A 330 34.86 -7.70 -17.85
N TYR A 331 34.99 -6.43 -18.25
CA TYR A 331 33.82 -5.55 -18.39
C TYR A 331 32.89 -5.98 -19.53
N THR A 332 33.42 -6.59 -20.59
CA THR A 332 32.60 -7.22 -21.64
C THR A 332 31.79 -8.39 -21.09
N ALA A 333 32.43 -9.29 -20.31
CA ALA A 333 31.76 -10.40 -19.66
C ALA A 333 30.73 -9.92 -18.62
N LYS A 334 31.02 -8.83 -17.91
CA LYS A 334 30.09 -8.20 -16.96
C LYS A 334 28.84 -7.69 -17.67
N ASN A 335 28.99 -6.88 -18.73
CA ASN A 335 27.82 -6.40 -19.50
C ASN A 335 26.96 -7.57 -20.03
N VAL A 336 27.58 -8.68 -20.44
CA VAL A 336 26.86 -9.90 -20.85
C VAL A 336 26.15 -10.58 -19.68
N TYR A 337 26.77 -10.63 -18.50
CA TYR A 337 26.15 -11.14 -17.28
C TYR A 337 24.91 -10.32 -16.92
N GLU A 338 25.02 -8.99 -16.82
CA GLU A 338 23.91 -8.10 -16.43
C GLU A 338 22.71 -8.27 -17.37
N LYS A 339 22.97 -8.33 -18.68
CA LYS A 339 21.92 -8.57 -19.68
C LYS A 339 21.24 -9.91 -19.48
N LYS A 340 22.01 -11.01 -19.34
CA LYS A 340 21.44 -12.35 -19.17
C LYS A 340 20.66 -12.50 -17.88
N TYR A 341 21.13 -11.86 -16.81
CA TYR A 341 20.44 -11.84 -15.53
C TYR A 341 19.07 -11.17 -15.68
N SER A 342 19.03 -9.98 -16.30
CA SER A 342 17.78 -9.26 -16.50
C SER A 342 16.82 -9.98 -17.45
N GLU A 343 17.32 -10.54 -18.57
CA GLU A 343 16.52 -11.37 -19.48
C GLU A 343 15.93 -12.60 -18.77
N GLY A 344 16.73 -13.27 -17.94
CA GLY A 344 16.27 -14.42 -17.15
C GLY A 344 15.23 -14.02 -16.09
N SER A 345 15.42 -12.89 -15.42
CA SER A 345 14.49 -12.39 -14.41
C SER A 345 13.13 -12.06 -15.03
N ALA A 346 13.10 -11.34 -16.16
CA ALA A 346 11.87 -11.07 -16.90
C ALA A 346 11.14 -12.35 -17.35
N VAL A 347 11.87 -13.39 -17.78
CA VAL A 347 11.28 -14.70 -18.12
C VAL A 347 10.67 -15.36 -16.90
N ASN A 348 11.36 -15.36 -15.76
CA ASN A 348 10.86 -15.93 -14.51
C ASN A 348 9.60 -15.20 -14.02
N PHE A 349 9.58 -13.86 -14.11
CA PHE A 349 8.40 -13.05 -13.80
C PHE A 349 7.22 -13.46 -14.69
N ASN A 350 7.38 -13.40 -16.01
CA ASN A 350 6.28 -13.67 -16.97
C ASN A 350 5.75 -15.12 -16.87
N LYS A 351 6.57 -16.05 -16.38
CA LYS A 351 6.18 -17.45 -16.16
C LYS A 351 5.29 -17.62 -14.91
N ASN A 352 5.63 -16.92 -13.82
CA ASN A 352 5.06 -17.19 -12.49
C ASN A 352 4.10 -16.11 -11.99
N ILE A 353 4.13 -14.92 -12.59
CA ILE A 353 3.29 -13.78 -12.24
C ILE A 353 2.46 -13.40 -13.47
N LYS A 354 1.14 -13.50 -13.32
CA LYS A 354 0.18 -13.10 -14.35
C LYS A 354 -0.55 -11.86 -13.88
N LEU A 355 -0.32 -10.78 -14.60
CA LEU A 355 -0.99 -9.51 -14.41
C LEU A 355 -1.83 -9.22 -15.65
N VAL A 356 -3.11 -8.92 -15.47
CA VAL A 356 -4.04 -8.72 -16.58
C VAL A 356 -4.88 -7.48 -16.36
N LEU A 357 -4.94 -6.61 -17.37
CA LEU A 357 -5.87 -5.49 -17.41
C LEU A 357 -7.15 -5.92 -18.12
N VAL A 358 -8.30 -5.67 -17.50
CA VAL A 358 -9.61 -6.12 -17.97
C VAL A 358 -10.63 -4.99 -17.92
N SER A 359 -11.49 -4.96 -18.93
CA SER A 359 -12.73 -4.18 -18.95
C SER A 359 -13.88 -5.04 -18.40
N LYS A 360 -14.20 -4.85 -17.12
CA LYS A 360 -15.32 -5.47 -16.40
C LYS A 360 -16.65 -5.24 -17.11
N LYS A 361 -16.91 -4.00 -17.54
CA LYS A 361 -18.18 -3.61 -18.15
C LYS A 361 -18.37 -4.27 -19.52
N ASP A 362 -17.29 -4.35 -20.30
CA ASP A 362 -17.34 -4.99 -21.62
C ASP A 362 -17.14 -6.51 -21.52
N GLY A 363 -16.72 -7.03 -20.37
CA GLY A 363 -16.38 -8.44 -20.17
C GLY A 363 -15.23 -8.90 -21.08
N THR A 364 -14.22 -8.04 -21.27
CA THR A 364 -13.10 -8.30 -22.17
C THR A 364 -11.74 -8.02 -21.54
N LYS A 365 -10.75 -8.84 -21.88
CA LYS A 365 -9.36 -8.58 -21.57
C LYS A 365 -8.81 -7.44 -22.43
N ILE A 366 -8.16 -6.46 -21.82
CA ILE A 366 -7.52 -5.34 -22.51
C ILE A 366 -6.10 -5.73 -22.91
N ALA A 367 -5.27 -6.09 -21.94
CA ALA A 367 -3.87 -6.45 -22.14
C ALA A 367 -3.37 -7.38 -21.03
N ASP A 368 -2.37 -8.19 -21.34
CA ASP A 368 -1.52 -8.83 -20.32
C ASP A 368 -0.39 -7.85 -19.98
N ILE A 369 0.01 -7.75 -18.70
CA ILE A 369 1.18 -6.99 -18.27
C ILE A 369 2.35 -7.95 -18.17
N ILE A 370 3.42 -7.68 -18.92
CA ILE A 370 4.62 -8.52 -19.01
C ILE A 370 5.87 -7.68 -18.71
N GLN A 371 6.97 -8.33 -18.36
CA GLN A 371 8.28 -7.71 -18.22
C GLN A 371 9.19 -8.00 -19.42
N HIS A 372 10.02 -7.03 -19.78
CA HIS A 372 11.15 -7.18 -20.68
C HIS A 372 12.42 -6.64 -20.05
N SER A 373 13.55 -7.26 -20.37
CA SER A 373 14.85 -6.66 -20.09
C SER A 373 15.07 -5.44 -20.99
N ALA A 374 15.44 -4.31 -20.39
CA ALA A 374 15.73 -3.06 -21.05
C ALA A 374 17.08 -2.50 -20.59
N GLU A 375 17.72 -1.69 -21.43
CA GLU A 375 18.87 -0.91 -21.02
C GLU A 375 18.41 0.16 -20.02
N ASP A 376 18.97 0.12 -18.80
CA ASP A 376 18.62 1.05 -17.73
C ASP A 376 19.57 2.25 -17.73
N TYR A 377 20.80 2.02 -17.27
CA TYR A 377 21.85 3.03 -17.19
C TYR A 377 23.15 2.55 -17.82
N SER A 378 23.93 3.49 -18.34
CA SER A 378 25.28 3.23 -18.81
C SER A 378 26.22 4.39 -18.52
N TYR A 379 27.50 4.07 -18.35
CA TYR A 379 28.55 5.05 -18.20
C TYR A 379 29.83 4.62 -18.89
N TYR A 380 30.68 5.60 -19.21
CA TYR A 380 32.00 5.36 -19.75
C TYR A 380 33.01 5.32 -18.61
N ALA A 381 33.71 4.19 -18.49
CA ALA A 381 34.81 3.99 -17.55
C ALA A 381 36.14 4.06 -18.29
N ASN A 382 37.16 4.70 -17.70
CA ASN A 382 38.53 4.52 -18.15
C ASN A 382 39.10 3.26 -17.50
N ILE A 383 39.31 2.20 -18.28
CA ILE A 383 39.75 0.90 -17.79
C ILE A 383 41.28 0.78 -17.84
N PRO A 384 41.89 -0.02 -16.94
CA PRO A 384 43.34 -0.19 -16.90
C PRO A 384 43.88 -0.97 -18.11
N VAL A 385 44.97 -0.48 -18.69
CA VAL A 385 45.75 -1.15 -19.74
C VAL A 385 47.22 -1.18 -19.33
N TRP A 386 47.83 -2.36 -19.38
CA TRP A 386 49.25 -2.50 -19.09
C TRP A 386 50.08 -1.86 -20.21
N THR A 387 50.88 -0.86 -19.85
CA THR A 387 51.68 -0.06 -20.78
C THR A 387 53.16 -0.23 -20.46
N VAL A 388 53.98 -0.46 -21.48
CA VAL A 388 55.44 -0.46 -21.40
C VAL A 388 55.95 0.63 -22.32
N ASP A 389 56.80 1.51 -21.82
CA ASP A 389 57.41 2.58 -22.61
C ASP A 389 58.91 2.72 -22.32
N GLN A 390 59.58 3.60 -23.04
CA GLN A 390 61.04 3.80 -22.93
C GLN A 390 61.48 4.31 -21.55
N TRP A 391 60.57 4.90 -20.76
CA TRP A 391 60.84 5.44 -19.43
C TRP A 391 60.48 4.44 -18.32
N ASN A 392 59.54 3.54 -18.59
CA ASN A 392 59.07 2.49 -17.70
C ASN A 392 59.16 1.11 -18.38
N PRO A 393 60.37 0.54 -18.52
CA PRO A 393 60.58 -0.74 -19.21
C PRO A 393 59.95 -1.93 -18.46
N ASP A 394 59.76 -1.79 -17.14
CA ASP A 394 59.08 -2.78 -16.30
C ASP A 394 57.55 -2.66 -16.33
N GLY A 395 57.01 -1.64 -17.02
CA GLY A 395 55.58 -1.41 -17.26
C GLY A 395 54.79 -0.79 -16.09
N TYR A 396 53.62 -0.25 -16.41
CA TYR A 396 52.65 0.32 -15.46
C TYR A 396 51.22 0.22 -15.99
N TRP A 397 50.23 0.32 -15.10
CA TRP A 397 48.82 0.45 -15.48
C TRP A 397 48.48 1.88 -15.89
N SER A 398 48.01 2.06 -17.11
CA SER A 398 47.46 3.31 -17.63
C SER A 398 45.93 3.23 -17.69
N TYR A 399 45.23 4.30 -17.34
CA TYR A 399 43.76 4.38 -17.37
C TYR A 399 43.30 5.23 -18.56
N ASN A 400 43.59 4.74 -19.77
CA ASN A 400 43.43 5.52 -21.00
C ASN A 400 42.56 4.82 -22.06
N GLU A 401 42.02 3.63 -21.77
CA GLU A 401 41.04 2.99 -22.64
C GLU A 401 39.62 3.25 -22.10
N GLU A 402 38.81 3.92 -22.90
CA GLU A 402 37.41 4.19 -22.55
C GLU A 402 36.54 2.96 -22.88
N PHE A 403 35.68 2.55 -21.95
CA PHE A 403 34.77 1.40 -22.10
C PHE A 403 33.36 1.73 -21.60
N LYS A 404 32.33 1.41 -22.38
CA LYS A 404 30.92 1.57 -21.98
C LYS A 404 30.47 0.43 -21.08
N VAL A 405 30.30 0.70 -19.79
CA VAL A 405 29.66 -0.22 -18.84
C VAL A 405 28.15 -0.05 -18.96
N GLN A 406 27.44 -1.15 -19.17
CA GLN A 406 25.99 -1.18 -19.41
C GLN A 406 25.29 -2.00 -18.34
N TYR A 407 24.24 -1.42 -17.75
CA TYR A 407 23.32 -2.09 -16.85
C TYR A 407 21.98 -2.30 -17.54
N TYR A 408 21.26 -3.30 -17.05
CA TYR A 408 19.94 -3.69 -17.54
C TYR A 408 19.00 -3.81 -16.35
N GLY A 409 17.73 -3.50 -16.59
CA GLY A 409 16.64 -3.69 -15.63
C GLY A 409 15.40 -4.23 -16.34
N GLU A 410 14.35 -4.49 -15.57
CA GLU A 410 13.10 -5.03 -16.07
C GLU A 410 12.03 -3.93 -16.17
N ASP A 411 11.55 -3.70 -17.39
CA ASP A 411 10.47 -2.76 -17.67
C ASP A 411 9.15 -3.49 -17.90
N TYR A 412 8.04 -2.89 -17.46
CA TYR A 412 6.69 -3.42 -17.70
C TYR A 412 6.12 -2.95 -19.04
N TYR A 413 5.47 -3.87 -19.76
CA TYR A 413 4.83 -3.67 -21.05
C TYR A 413 3.38 -4.17 -21.03
N LEU A 414 2.51 -3.49 -21.78
CA LEU A 414 1.18 -3.96 -22.12
C LEU A 414 1.24 -4.78 -23.41
N LYS A 415 0.89 -6.06 -23.33
CA LYS A 415 0.75 -6.96 -24.47
C LYS A 415 -0.73 -7.07 -24.88
N PHE A 416 -1.06 -6.59 -26.07
CA PHE A 416 -2.41 -6.60 -26.62
C PHE A 416 -2.71 -7.87 -27.44
N ASN A 417 -3.94 -7.98 -27.92
CA ASN A 417 -4.47 -9.16 -28.61
C ASN A 417 -3.80 -9.49 -29.95
N ASP A 418 -3.24 -8.47 -30.60
CA ASP A 418 -2.48 -8.54 -31.85
C ASP A 418 -0.99 -8.80 -31.62
N ASN A 419 -0.59 -9.02 -30.36
CA ASN A 419 0.79 -9.12 -29.87
C ASN A 419 1.58 -7.81 -29.98
N THR A 420 0.92 -6.68 -30.19
CA THR A 420 1.56 -5.38 -30.00
C THR A 420 1.94 -5.25 -28.53
N GLU A 421 3.18 -4.84 -28.27
CA GLU A 421 3.71 -4.61 -26.94
C GLU A 421 4.12 -3.14 -26.84
N VAL A 422 3.62 -2.45 -25.82
CA VAL A 422 3.93 -1.04 -25.57
C VAL A 422 4.38 -0.91 -24.12
N SER A 423 5.52 -0.26 -23.89
CA SER A 423 5.98 0.01 -22.53
C SER A 423 4.88 0.74 -21.75
N MET A 424 4.58 0.28 -20.53
CA MET A 424 3.55 0.90 -19.69
C MET A 424 3.85 2.39 -19.47
N SER A 425 5.11 2.76 -19.24
CA SER A 425 5.50 4.16 -19.07
C SER A 425 5.18 5.00 -20.30
N THR A 426 5.41 4.49 -21.51
CA THR A 426 5.06 5.17 -22.77
C THR A 426 3.55 5.23 -22.98
N TYR A 427 2.83 4.13 -22.69
CA TYR A 427 1.39 4.07 -22.88
C TYR A 427 0.64 5.06 -21.98
N PHE A 428 1.08 5.19 -20.72
CA PHE A 428 0.47 6.07 -19.73
C PHE A 428 1.06 7.49 -19.71
N SER A 429 2.28 7.75 -20.20
CA SER A 429 2.85 9.11 -20.15
C SER A 429 2.11 10.08 -21.07
N GLU A 430 1.85 9.71 -22.32
CA GLU A 430 1.08 10.60 -23.20
C GLU A 430 -0.40 10.58 -22.80
N GLY A 431 -1.10 11.71 -22.70
CA GLY A 431 -2.57 11.75 -22.48
C GLY A 431 -3.04 11.59 -21.03
N PHE A 432 -2.27 10.97 -20.13
CA PHE A 432 -2.58 11.01 -18.68
C PHE A 432 -2.00 12.22 -17.96
N ASP A 433 -1.15 13.05 -18.57
CA ASP A 433 -0.63 14.27 -17.94
C ASP A 433 -1.76 15.12 -17.32
N THR A 434 -2.88 15.23 -18.03
CA THR A 434 -4.07 15.94 -17.52
C THR A 434 -4.67 15.22 -16.32
N PHE A 435 -4.75 13.89 -16.33
CA PHE A 435 -5.23 13.13 -15.17
C PHE A 435 -4.26 13.23 -13.99
N GLN A 436 -2.95 13.11 -14.23
CA GLN A 436 -1.91 13.27 -13.23
C GLN A 436 -1.99 14.66 -12.60
N THR A 437 -2.00 15.74 -13.39
CA THR A 437 -2.15 17.10 -12.87
C THR A 437 -3.43 17.26 -12.07
N LYS A 438 -4.58 16.76 -12.56
CA LYS A 438 -5.83 16.89 -11.80
C LYS A 438 -5.79 16.06 -10.50
N PHE A 439 -5.13 14.90 -10.50
CA PHE A 439 -4.94 14.10 -9.30
C PHE A 439 -3.99 14.80 -8.33
N GLU A 440 -2.89 15.37 -8.81
CA GLU A 440 -1.97 16.21 -8.05
C GLU A 440 -2.68 17.45 -7.49
N ASP A 441 -3.56 18.11 -8.25
CA ASP A 441 -4.39 19.24 -7.81
C ASP A 441 -5.41 18.81 -6.76
N PHE A 442 -6.00 17.62 -6.92
CA PHE A 442 -6.85 17.00 -5.92
C PHE A 442 -6.10 16.81 -4.61
N ILE A 443 -4.94 16.14 -4.64
CA ILE A 443 -4.06 15.94 -3.49
C ILE A 443 -3.59 17.29 -2.91
N SER A 444 -3.27 18.26 -3.77
CA SER A 444 -2.77 19.58 -3.38
C SER A 444 -3.82 20.46 -2.72
N ALA A 445 -5.11 20.30 -3.05
CA ALA A 445 -6.19 20.95 -2.32
C ALA A 445 -6.20 20.51 -0.84
N PHE A 446 -5.89 19.24 -0.63
CA PHE A 446 -5.59 18.67 0.67
C PHE A 446 -4.12 18.85 1.05
N ASN A 447 -3.30 19.73 0.49
CA ASN A 447 -1.94 19.98 0.99
C ASN A 447 -1.63 21.46 1.14
N LYS A 448 -2.65 22.35 1.14
CA LYS A 448 -2.46 23.74 1.57
C LYS A 448 -1.68 23.76 2.89
N GLU A 449 -0.40 24.12 2.76
CA GLU A 449 0.51 24.40 3.85
C GLU A 449 -0.03 25.63 4.56
N GLU A 450 -0.06 25.50 5.87
CA GLU A 450 -0.29 26.58 6.82
C GLU A 450 0.67 27.74 6.46
N LYS A 451 0.10 28.92 6.24
CA LYS A 451 0.86 30.18 6.24
C LYS A 451 0.68 30.88 7.56
#